data_AF-A0A7J9QUU4-F1
#
_entry.id   AF-A0A7J9QUU4-F1
#
_cell.length_a   1.000
_cell.length_b   1.000
_cell.length_c   1.000
_cell.angle_alpha   90.00
_cell.angle_beta   90.00
_cell.angle_gamma   90.00
#
_symmetry.space_group_name_H-M   'P 1'
#
loop_
_entity.id
_entity.type
_entity.pdbx_description
1 polymer ?
#
loop_
_entity_poly.entity_id
_entity_poly.type
_entity_poly.pdbx_seq_one_letter_code
_entity_poly.pdbx_strand_id
1 'polypeptide(L)'
;KNKFTDYLLVLATLPVWLAGSGVISSLSLPFSNTDYFEFNPEPTFAFVMATVAYPFFISLMCIVTAKLSNFKPGVITILGGVFLLIYGMTAIVPNFALLESVEFYSMNLIPIVMADLIVSFRKTKKASFVAGGILGSGFYMVYYPYIMYTYNELLLGKLVSPSMIYHTYFELMPQVIQFTIIPAIIMGIIGAFVAFRFSNKILIKN
;
A
#
# COMPACT_ATOMS: atom_id res chain seq x y z
N LYS A 1 -10.95 -2.13 -28.24
CA LYS A 1 -11.02 -1.77 -26.79
C LYS A 1 -11.02 -0.25 -26.69
N ASN A 2 -12.01 0.36 -26.04
CA ASN A 2 -12.10 1.83 -25.93
C ASN A 2 -11.03 2.33 -24.93
N LYS A 3 -10.26 3.37 -25.28
CA LYS A 3 -9.21 3.89 -24.37
C LYS A 3 -9.78 4.40 -23.04
N PHE A 4 -11.06 4.81 -23.02
CA PHE A 4 -11.74 5.28 -21.81
C PHE A 4 -12.04 4.16 -20.81
N THR A 5 -12.35 2.95 -21.30
CA THR A 5 -12.68 1.81 -20.42
C THR A 5 -11.50 1.35 -19.57
N ASP A 6 -10.26 1.63 -19.99
CA ASP A 6 -9.07 1.28 -19.19
C ASP A 6 -8.94 2.16 -17.93
N TYR A 7 -9.46 3.39 -17.95
CA TYR A 7 -9.48 4.26 -16.77
C TYR A 7 -10.64 3.95 -15.82
N LEU A 8 -11.74 3.37 -16.33
CA LEU A 8 -12.82 2.85 -15.48
C LEU A 8 -12.34 1.70 -14.58
N LEU A 9 -11.27 0.99 -14.95
CA LEU A 9 -10.64 0.00 -14.07
C LEU A 9 -10.12 0.63 -12.76
N VAL A 10 -9.72 1.90 -12.78
CA VAL A 10 -9.35 2.62 -11.55
C VAL A 10 -10.53 2.67 -10.60
N LEU A 11 -11.71 3.05 -11.10
CA LEU A 11 -12.93 3.12 -10.30
C LEU A 11 -13.39 1.76 -9.77
N ALA A 12 -13.07 0.67 -10.48
CA ALA A 12 -13.39 -0.68 -10.03
C ALA A 12 -12.40 -1.22 -9.00
N THR A 13 -11.10 -0.90 -9.14
CA THR A 13 -10.02 -1.47 -8.31
C THR A 13 -9.73 -0.66 -7.07
N LEU A 14 -9.95 0.66 -7.11
CA LEU A 14 -9.74 1.56 -5.98
C LEU A 14 -10.59 1.19 -4.74
N PRO A 15 -11.91 0.93 -4.83
CA PRO A 15 -12.69 0.55 -3.66
C PRO A 15 -12.22 -0.76 -3.03
N VAL A 16 -11.79 -1.72 -3.85
CA VAL A 16 -11.23 -3.00 -3.38
C VAL A 16 -9.92 -2.76 -2.63
N TRP A 17 -9.05 -1.89 -3.17
CA TRP A 17 -7.80 -1.54 -2.51
C TRP A 17 -8.04 -0.81 -1.18
N LEU A 18 -8.96 0.16 -1.14
CA LEU A 18 -9.33 0.86 0.09
C LEU A 18 -9.92 -0.09 1.14
N ALA A 19 -10.92 -0.88 0.76
CA ALA A 19 -11.57 -1.82 1.67
C ALA A 19 -10.62 -2.88 2.21
N GLY A 20 -9.81 -3.50 1.34
CA GLY A 20 -8.83 -4.48 1.76
C GLY A 20 -7.72 -3.88 2.64
N SER A 21 -7.29 -2.65 2.36
CA SER A 21 -6.37 -1.93 3.25
C SER A 21 -7.01 -1.66 4.62
N GLY A 22 -8.30 -1.32 4.66
CA GLY A 22 -9.06 -1.16 5.91
C GLY A 22 -9.13 -2.45 6.72
N VAL A 23 -9.36 -3.60 6.09
CA VAL A 23 -9.33 -4.90 6.78
C VAL A 23 -7.94 -5.21 7.36
N ILE A 24 -6.87 -4.93 6.60
CA ILE A 24 -5.50 -5.09 7.10
C ILE A 24 -5.26 -4.15 8.29
N SER A 25 -5.72 -2.90 8.20
CA SER A 25 -5.65 -1.92 9.29
C SER A 25 -6.36 -2.44 10.54
N SER A 26 -7.56 -3.01 10.42
CA SER A 26 -8.27 -3.60 11.57
C SER A 26 -7.49 -4.73 12.25
N LEU A 27 -6.64 -5.46 11.51
CA LEU A 27 -5.85 -6.57 12.04
C LEU A 27 -4.43 -6.18 12.47
N SER A 28 -4.05 -4.90 12.32
CA SER A 28 -2.67 -4.45 12.57
C SER A 28 -2.55 -3.15 13.31
N LEU A 29 -3.59 -2.30 13.34
CA LEU A 29 -3.54 -1.06 14.09
C LEU A 29 -3.89 -1.29 15.56
N PRO A 30 -3.20 -0.63 16.47
CA PRO A 30 -3.34 -0.84 17.92
C PRO A 30 -4.55 -0.16 18.55
N PHE A 31 -5.40 0.45 17.71
CA PHE A 31 -6.66 1.07 18.09
C PHE A 31 -7.83 0.44 17.33
N SER A 32 -7.69 -0.84 16.93
CA SER A 32 -8.75 -1.60 16.26
C SER A 32 -9.77 -2.22 17.23
N ASN A 33 -9.86 -1.69 18.45
CA ASN A 33 -10.90 -2.04 19.40
C ASN A 33 -12.10 -1.10 19.21
N THR A 34 -13.27 -1.67 18.99
CA THR A 34 -14.52 -0.94 18.77
C THR A 34 -15.60 -1.52 19.68
N ASP A 35 -16.72 -0.82 19.83
CA ASP A 35 -17.84 -1.26 20.66
C ASP A 35 -18.42 -2.65 20.26
N TYR A 36 -18.15 -3.11 19.04
CA TYR A 36 -18.68 -4.37 18.49
C TYR A 36 -17.62 -5.42 18.14
N PHE A 37 -16.35 -5.02 18.04
CA PHE A 37 -15.27 -5.90 17.63
C PHE A 37 -13.98 -5.57 18.37
N GLU A 38 -13.38 -6.60 18.96
CA GLU A 38 -12.09 -6.54 19.64
C GLU A 38 -11.00 -7.09 18.71
N PHE A 39 -10.57 -6.28 17.75
CA PHE A 39 -9.51 -6.68 16.84
C PHE A 39 -8.12 -6.29 17.31
N ASN A 40 -7.96 -5.69 18.50
CA ASN A 40 -6.67 -5.16 18.96
C ASN A 40 -5.63 -6.28 19.02
N PRO A 41 -4.74 -6.38 18.02
CA PRO A 41 -3.87 -7.53 17.90
C PRO A 41 -2.76 -7.44 18.93
N GLU A 42 -2.21 -8.58 19.33
CA GLU A 42 -0.92 -8.58 20.03
C GLU A 42 0.14 -7.89 19.13
N PRO A 43 1.00 -7.01 19.67
CA PRO A 43 1.88 -6.16 18.86
C PRO A 43 2.79 -6.92 17.88
N THR A 44 3.26 -8.12 18.25
CA THR A 44 4.09 -8.96 17.37
C THR A 44 3.27 -9.49 16.19
N PHE A 45 2.05 -9.96 16.43
CA PHE A 45 1.13 -10.33 15.34
C PHE A 45 0.83 -9.13 14.43
N ALA A 46 0.52 -7.98 15.03
CA ALA A 46 0.23 -6.73 14.32
C ALA A 46 1.37 -6.36 13.36
N PHE A 47 2.61 -6.40 13.88
CA PHE A 47 3.84 -6.14 13.14
C PHE A 47 3.98 -7.05 11.93
N VAL A 48 3.82 -8.37 12.13
CA VAL A 48 3.95 -9.36 11.05
C VAL A 48 2.85 -9.16 10.02
N MET A 49 1.60 -8.95 10.45
CA MET A 49 0.47 -8.73 9.57
C MET A 49 0.66 -7.50 8.68
N ALA A 50 1.06 -6.36 9.26
CA ALA A 50 1.33 -5.15 8.48
C ALA A 50 2.49 -5.36 7.49
N THR A 51 3.58 -5.99 7.94
CA THR A 51 4.78 -6.25 7.14
C THR A 51 4.51 -7.17 5.95
N VAL A 52 3.53 -8.06 6.07
CA VAL A 52 3.24 -9.06 5.04
C VAL A 52 2.09 -8.63 4.13
N ALA A 53 0.98 -8.19 4.72
CA ALA A 53 -0.27 -7.99 4.00
C ALA A 53 -0.26 -6.71 3.15
N TYR A 54 0.26 -5.60 3.68
CA TYR A 54 0.28 -4.33 2.95
C TYR A 54 1.16 -4.39 1.69
N PRO A 55 2.43 -4.85 1.73
CA PRO A 55 3.26 -4.97 0.52
C PRO A 55 2.65 -5.87 -0.54
N PHE A 56 2.10 -7.00 -0.10
CA PHE A 56 1.38 -7.93 -0.97
C PHE A 56 0.20 -7.25 -1.65
N PHE A 57 -0.61 -6.52 -0.89
CA PHE A 57 -1.88 -6.00 -1.37
C PHE A 57 -1.70 -4.81 -2.31
N ILE A 58 -0.79 -3.87 -2.02
CA ILE A 58 -0.45 -2.79 -2.99
C ILE A 58 -0.03 -3.42 -4.32
N SER A 59 0.92 -4.37 -4.28
CA SER A 59 1.41 -4.99 -5.50
C SER A 59 0.32 -5.73 -6.25
N LEU A 60 -0.51 -6.50 -5.55
CA LEU A 60 -1.64 -7.21 -6.12
C LEU A 60 -2.57 -6.26 -6.87
N MET A 61 -3.01 -5.17 -6.23
CA MET A 61 -3.94 -4.20 -6.81
C MET A 61 -3.34 -3.50 -8.03
N CYS A 62 -2.12 -2.97 -7.90
CA CYS A 62 -1.47 -2.29 -9.02
C CYS A 62 -1.24 -3.22 -10.22
N ILE A 63 -0.75 -4.45 -10.01
CA ILE A 63 -0.42 -5.36 -11.10
C ILE A 63 -1.68 -5.98 -11.73
N VAL A 64 -2.74 -6.24 -10.96
CA VAL A 64 -4.04 -6.64 -11.54
C VAL A 64 -4.55 -5.54 -12.46
N THR A 65 -4.57 -4.28 -12.00
CA THR A 65 -5.03 -3.14 -12.79
C THR A 65 -4.18 -2.95 -14.04
N ALA A 66 -2.86 -3.04 -13.92
CA ALA A 66 -1.93 -2.97 -15.04
C ALA A 66 -2.28 -4.01 -16.10
N LYS A 67 -2.48 -5.26 -15.68
CA LYS A 67 -2.69 -6.36 -16.61
C LYS A 67 -4.06 -6.29 -17.28
N LEU A 68 -5.11 -5.94 -16.55
CA LEU A 68 -6.46 -5.79 -17.11
C LEU A 68 -6.55 -4.60 -18.09
N SER A 69 -5.75 -3.55 -17.88
CA SER A 69 -5.61 -2.41 -18.79
C SER A 69 -4.62 -2.66 -19.94
N ASN A 70 -4.10 -3.89 -20.10
CA ASN A 70 -3.07 -4.25 -21.08
C ASN A 70 -1.79 -3.39 -20.97
N PHE A 71 -1.35 -3.16 -19.73
CA PHE A 71 -0.17 -2.39 -19.35
C PHE A 71 -0.17 -0.99 -19.97
N LYS A 72 -1.32 -0.32 -19.90
CA LYS A 72 -1.45 1.04 -20.39
C LYS A 72 -0.75 2.02 -19.42
N PRO A 73 0.18 2.86 -19.92
CA PRO A 73 0.87 3.83 -19.08
C PRO A 73 -0.09 4.78 -18.37
N GLY A 74 0.24 5.12 -17.13
CA GLY A 74 -0.48 6.11 -16.32
C GLY A 74 -1.66 5.54 -15.54
N VAL A 75 -2.13 4.33 -15.86
CA VAL A 75 -3.30 3.76 -15.17
C VAL A 75 -2.99 3.43 -13.72
N ILE A 76 -1.82 2.85 -13.44
CA ILE A 76 -1.41 2.56 -12.06
C ILE A 76 -1.08 3.85 -11.32
N THR A 77 -0.44 4.81 -11.98
CA THR A 77 -0.13 6.13 -11.41
C THR A 77 -1.41 6.84 -10.97
N ILE A 78 -2.46 6.85 -11.80
CA ILE A 78 -3.75 7.45 -11.43
C ILE A 78 -4.40 6.68 -10.28
N LEU A 79 -4.39 5.34 -10.31
CA LEU A 79 -4.91 4.53 -9.21
C LEU A 79 -4.22 4.86 -7.88
N GLY A 80 -2.89 4.89 -7.85
CA GLY A 80 -2.12 5.23 -6.67
C GLY A 80 -2.27 6.68 -6.25
N GLY A 81 -2.32 7.61 -7.19
CA GLY A 81 -2.54 9.03 -6.91
C GLY A 81 -3.88 9.29 -6.25
N VAL A 82 -4.96 8.67 -6.76
CA VAL A 82 -6.28 8.78 -6.14
C VAL A 82 -6.33 8.07 -4.78
N PHE A 83 -5.70 6.90 -4.65
CA PHE A 83 -5.57 6.22 -3.36
C PHE A 83 -4.87 7.11 -2.33
N LEU A 84 -3.70 7.65 -2.66
CA LEU A 84 -2.93 8.54 -1.79
C LEU A 84 -3.72 9.80 -1.46
N LEU A 85 -4.40 10.42 -2.44
CA LEU A 85 -5.24 11.59 -2.20
C LEU A 85 -6.33 11.30 -1.17
N ILE A 86 -7.09 10.20 -1.34
CA ILE A 86 -8.14 9.83 -0.39
C ILE A 86 -7.53 9.54 0.99
N TYR A 87 -6.50 8.71 1.03
CA TYR A 87 -5.87 8.28 2.28
C TYR A 87 -5.24 9.47 3.03
N GLY A 88 -4.63 10.42 2.30
CA GLY A 88 -4.06 11.64 2.83
C GLY A 88 -5.12 12.60 3.33
N MET A 89 -6.24 12.74 2.61
CA MET A 89 -7.39 13.51 3.10
C MET A 89 -7.97 12.93 4.38
N THR A 90 -7.96 11.60 4.55
CA THR A 90 -8.44 10.96 5.79
C THR A 90 -7.42 10.98 6.93
N ALA A 91 -6.12 11.02 6.64
CA ALA A 91 -5.07 10.96 7.64
C ALA A 91 -4.56 12.34 8.09
N ILE A 92 -4.34 13.24 7.14
CA ILE A 92 -3.66 14.52 7.37
C ILE A 92 -4.66 15.61 7.75
N VAL A 93 -5.78 15.75 7.03
CA VAL A 93 -6.75 16.83 7.27
C VAL A 93 -7.29 16.83 8.71
N PRO A 94 -7.59 15.68 9.34
CA PRO A 94 -8.06 15.67 10.73
C PRO A 94 -6.98 15.97 11.77
N ASN A 95 -5.69 15.94 11.41
CA ASN A 95 -4.58 16.06 12.34
C ASN A 95 -3.62 17.17 11.89
N PHE A 96 -3.79 18.36 12.46
CA PHE A 96 -2.99 19.55 12.14
C PHE A 96 -1.47 19.34 12.31
N ALA A 97 -1.03 18.41 13.16
CA ALA A 97 0.39 18.07 13.33
C ALA A 97 1.02 17.42 12.08
N LEU A 98 0.20 16.94 11.14
CA LEU A 98 0.65 16.30 9.90
C LEU A 98 0.68 17.25 8.70
N LEU A 99 0.29 18.52 8.85
CA LEU A 99 0.25 19.46 7.72
C LEU A 99 1.63 19.65 7.07
N GLU A 100 2.69 19.66 7.87
CA GLU A 100 4.06 19.75 7.37
C GLU A 100 4.50 18.50 6.58
N SER A 101 3.81 17.37 6.77
CA SER A 101 4.11 16.12 6.08
C SER A 101 3.49 16.01 4.68
N VAL A 102 2.70 16.98 4.22
CA VAL A 102 2.00 16.93 2.92
C VAL A 102 2.96 16.77 1.75
N GLU A 103 4.10 17.48 1.76
CA GLU A 103 5.11 17.37 0.72
C GLU A 103 5.71 15.96 0.68
N PHE A 104 6.19 15.48 1.84
CA PHE A 104 6.70 14.12 1.99
C PHE A 104 5.65 13.08 1.55
N TYR A 105 4.40 13.27 1.94
CA TYR A 105 3.31 12.39 1.60
C TYR A 105 3.05 12.32 0.08
N SER A 106 3.24 13.44 -0.62
CA SER A 106 3.13 13.49 -2.08
C SER A 106 4.25 12.71 -2.78
N MET A 107 5.45 12.64 -2.17
CA MET A 107 6.57 11.84 -2.69
C MET A 107 6.28 10.32 -2.65
N ASN A 108 5.30 9.89 -1.87
CA ASN A 108 4.89 8.47 -1.79
C ASN A 108 4.32 7.94 -3.12
N LEU A 109 4.03 8.83 -4.08
CA LEU A 109 3.64 8.47 -5.44
C LEU A 109 4.82 7.94 -6.29
N ILE A 110 6.07 8.26 -5.93
CA ILE A 110 7.28 7.87 -6.68
C ILE A 110 7.37 6.35 -6.93
N PRO A 111 7.29 5.45 -5.91
CA PRO A 111 7.37 4.01 -6.15
C PRO A 111 6.25 3.49 -7.07
N ILE A 112 5.07 4.13 -7.03
CA ILE A 112 3.93 3.79 -7.88
C ILE A 112 4.20 4.19 -9.33
N VAL A 113 4.70 5.41 -9.56
CA VAL A 113 5.09 5.89 -10.89
C VAL A 113 6.19 5.01 -11.48
N MET A 114 7.21 4.68 -10.69
CA MET A 114 8.29 3.79 -11.12
C MET A 114 7.74 2.43 -11.55
N ALA A 115 6.85 1.84 -10.75
CA ALA A 115 6.21 0.57 -11.07
C ALA A 115 5.38 0.65 -12.37
N ASP A 116 4.59 1.71 -12.54
CA ASP A 116 3.79 1.96 -13.75
C ASP A 116 4.68 2.02 -14.99
N LEU A 117 5.74 2.82 -14.95
CA LEU A 117 6.69 2.93 -16.07
C LEU A 117 7.31 1.56 -16.40
N ILE A 118 7.82 0.83 -15.40
CA ILE A 118 8.47 -0.47 -15.61
C ILE A 118 7.54 -1.46 -16.30
N VAL A 119 6.31 -1.61 -15.82
CA VAL A 119 5.36 -2.58 -16.39
C VAL A 119 4.81 -2.12 -17.74
N SER A 120 4.60 -0.82 -17.92
CA SER A 120 4.06 -0.25 -19.14
C SER A 120 5.06 -0.27 -20.30
N PHE A 121 6.36 -0.11 -20.02
CA PHE A 121 7.41 -0.22 -21.04
C PHE A 121 7.73 -1.67 -21.41
N ARG A 122 7.87 -2.56 -20.42
CA ARG A 122 8.33 -3.94 -20.69
C ARG A 122 7.20 -4.91 -20.96
N LYS A 123 6.03 -4.74 -20.34
CA LYS A 123 4.84 -5.59 -20.51
C LYS A 123 5.09 -7.09 -20.34
N THR A 124 6.07 -7.45 -19.50
CA THR A 124 6.43 -8.84 -19.23
C THR A 124 6.14 -9.24 -17.80
N LYS A 125 5.96 -10.54 -17.57
CA LYS A 125 5.80 -11.12 -16.22
C LYS A 125 6.99 -10.78 -15.30
N LYS A 126 8.22 -10.79 -15.83
CA LYS A 126 9.43 -10.43 -15.06
C LYS A 126 9.41 -8.96 -14.64
N ALA A 127 9.03 -8.05 -15.53
CA ALA A 127 8.92 -6.63 -15.20
C ALA A 127 7.87 -6.38 -14.10
N SER A 128 6.76 -7.12 -14.12
CA SER A 128 5.76 -7.04 -13.06
C SER A 128 6.25 -7.56 -11.71
N PHE A 129 7.17 -8.52 -11.68
CA PHE A 129 7.81 -8.95 -10.43
C PHE A 129 8.76 -7.89 -9.88
N VAL A 130 9.55 -7.25 -10.75
CA VAL A 130 10.39 -6.11 -10.35
C VAL A 130 9.53 -4.97 -9.81
N ALA A 131 8.47 -4.59 -10.53
CA ALA A 131 7.52 -3.58 -10.08
C ALA A 131 6.84 -3.97 -8.77
N GLY A 132 6.49 -5.25 -8.60
CA GLY A 132 5.94 -5.76 -7.34
C GLY A 132 6.91 -5.63 -6.17
N GLY A 133 8.20 -5.92 -6.38
CA GLY A 133 9.23 -5.68 -5.38
C GLY A 133 9.36 -4.20 -4.98
N ILE A 134 9.33 -3.28 -5.96
CA ILE A 134 9.37 -1.83 -5.71
C ILE A 134 8.15 -1.36 -4.92
N LEU A 135 6.95 -1.74 -5.36
CA LEU A 135 5.70 -1.41 -4.66
C LEU A 135 5.69 -1.99 -3.25
N GLY A 136 6.16 -3.22 -3.11
CA GLY A 136 6.29 -3.90 -1.82
C GLY A 136 7.23 -3.15 -0.89
N SER A 137 8.42 -2.75 -1.35
CA SER A 137 9.36 -1.96 -0.54
C SER A 137 8.84 -0.56 -0.17
N GLY A 138 7.98 0.02 -1.00
CA GLY A 138 7.43 1.37 -0.82
C GLY A 138 6.19 1.45 0.06
N PHE A 139 5.73 0.36 0.68
CA PHE A 139 4.45 0.39 1.40
C PHE A 139 4.41 1.31 2.62
N TYR A 140 5.53 1.51 3.35
CA TYR A 140 5.55 2.43 4.50
C TYR A 140 5.21 3.85 4.08
N MET A 141 5.67 4.23 2.88
CA MET A 141 5.35 5.50 2.25
C MET A 141 3.84 5.54 1.95
N VAL A 142 3.30 4.52 1.27
CA VAL A 142 1.90 4.53 0.84
C VAL A 142 0.89 4.51 2.00
N TYR A 143 1.22 3.86 3.12
CA TYR A 143 0.34 3.74 4.30
C TYR A 143 0.74 4.66 5.46
N TYR A 144 1.59 5.65 5.20
CA TYR A 144 1.91 6.70 6.16
C TYR A 144 0.65 7.54 6.49
N PRO A 145 0.44 7.96 7.76
CA PRO A 145 1.26 7.68 8.94
C PRO A 145 0.82 6.42 9.70
N TYR A 146 -0.35 5.88 9.38
CA TYR A 146 -1.03 4.93 10.27
C TYR A 146 -0.23 3.66 10.51
N ILE A 147 0.44 3.16 9.47
CA ILE A 147 1.25 1.95 9.58
C ILE A 147 2.35 2.05 10.66
N MET A 148 2.75 3.27 11.01
CA MET A 148 3.76 3.49 12.03
C MET A 148 3.25 3.22 13.45
N TYR A 149 1.94 3.35 13.72
CA TYR A 149 1.41 3.00 15.04
C TYR A 149 1.62 1.53 15.36
N THR A 150 1.48 0.64 14.36
CA THR A 150 1.77 -0.80 14.48
C THR A 150 3.23 -1.03 14.91
N TYR A 151 4.18 -0.38 14.25
CA TYR A 151 5.59 -0.61 14.53
C TYR A 151 6.07 0.05 15.82
N ASN A 152 5.56 1.25 16.12
CA ASN A 152 5.93 1.99 17.32
C ASN A 152 5.56 1.26 18.59
N GLU A 153 4.38 0.65 18.63
CA GLU A 153 3.93 -0.07 19.83
C GLU A 153 4.89 -1.21 20.19
N LEU A 154 5.33 -1.99 19.20
CA LEU A 154 6.30 -3.06 19.43
C LEU A 154 7.69 -2.53 19.77
N LEU A 155 8.18 -1.52 19.04
CA LEU A 155 9.57 -1.04 19.18
C LEU A 155 9.79 -0.17 20.42
N LEU A 156 8.78 0.60 20.84
CA LEU A 156 8.85 1.49 22.01
C LEU A 156 8.16 0.91 23.25
N GLY A 157 7.41 -0.18 23.10
CA GLY A 157 6.59 -0.77 24.17
C GLY A 157 5.43 0.12 24.61
N LYS A 158 5.06 1.13 23.82
CA LYS A 158 3.96 2.06 24.12
C LYS A 158 3.38 2.69 22.86
N LEU A 159 2.11 3.09 22.98
CA LEU A 159 1.43 3.85 21.94
C LEU A 159 1.89 5.32 21.94
N VAL A 160 2.17 5.81 20.74
CA VAL A 160 2.58 7.20 20.49
C VAL A 160 1.33 8.04 20.27
N SER A 161 1.31 9.26 20.80
CA SER A 161 0.17 10.17 20.59
C SER A 161 0.06 10.60 19.12
N PRO A 162 -1.16 10.86 18.62
CA PRO A 162 -1.32 11.27 17.22
C PRO A 162 -0.60 12.56 16.81
N SER A 163 -0.35 13.46 17.76
CA SER A 163 0.43 14.68 17.50
C SER A 163 1.93 14.42 17.31
N MET A 164 2.46 13.31 17.84
CA MET A 164 3.90 12.99 17.79
C MET A 164 4.24 12.02 16.68
N ILE A 165 3.24 11.42 16.02
CA ILE A 165 3.46 10.35 15.02
C ILE A 165 4.36 10.80 13.87
N TYR A 166 4.30 12.07 13.47
CA TYR A 166 5.18 12.65 12.45
C TYR A 166 6.65 12.56 12.86
N HIS A 167 6.99 13.08 14.05
CA HIS A 167 8.36 13.09 14.55
C HIS A 167 8.88 11.67 14.79
N THR A 168 8.07 10.84 15.45
CA THR A 168 8.45 9.46 15.76
C THR A 168 8.60 8.59 14.50
N TYR A 169 7.84 8.87 13.44
CA TYR A 169 7.98 8.17 12.16
C TYR A 169 9.41 8.28 11.61
N PHE A 170 9.96 9.49 11.48
CA PHE A 170 11.30 9.65 10.92
C PHE A 170 12.41 9.10 11.82
N GLU A 171 12.22 9.13 13.14
CA GLU A 171 13.18 8.56 14.09
C GLU A 171 13.27 7.03 13.99
N LEU A 172 12.13 6.35 13.88
CA LEU A 172 12.08 4.88 13.92
C LEU A 172 12.09 4.20 12.55
N MET A 173 11.82 4.93 11.47
CA MET A 173 11.79 4.36 10.12
C MET A 173 13.05 3.58 9.73
N PRO A 174 14.29 4.03 10.05
CA PRO A 174 15.48 3.25 9.73
C PRO A 174 15.47 1.86 10.39
N GLN A 175 15.03 1.78 11.64
CA GLN A 175 14.92 0.51 12.37
C GLN A 175 13.80 -0.36 11.81
N VAL A 176 12.64 0.22 11.51
CA VAL A 176 11.53 -0.51 10.88
C VAL A 176 12.01 -1.14 9.58
N ILE A 177 12.59 -0.35 8.67
CA ILE A 177 13.08 -0.80 7.36
C ILE A 177 14.01 -2.01 7.48
N GLN A 178 14.91 -2.02 8.47
CA GLN A 178 15.84 -3.15 8.67
C GLN A 178 15.13 -4.49 8.84
N PHE A 179 14.03 -4.52 9.59
CA PHE A 179 13.27 -5.75 9.85
C PHE A 179 12.31 -6.11 8.72
N THR A 180 11.85 -5.11 7.97
CA THR A 180 10.61 -5.25 7.19
C THR A 180 10.86 -5.14 5.69
N ILE A 181 11.98 -4.57 5.22
CA ILE A 181 12.24 -4.35 3.79
C ILE A 181 12.33 -5.64 2.97
N ILE A 182 13.07 -6.65 3.46
CA ILE A 182 13.24 -7.94 2.78
C ILE A 182 11.89 -8.67 2.68
N PRO A 183 11.14 -8.90 3.78
CA PRO A 183 9.84 -9.56 3.68
C PRO A 183 8.86 -8.75 2.83
N ALA A 184 8.90 -7.41 2.87
CA ALA A 184 8.05 -6.57 2.04
C ALA A 184 8.32 -6.72 0.53
N ILE A 185 9.59 -6.77 0.13
CA ILE A 185 9.96 -7.04 -1.27
C ILE A 185 9.44 -8.42 -1.70
N ILE A 186 9.65 -9.44 -0.87
CA ILE A 186 9.19 -10.81 -1.15
C ILE A 186 7.67 -10.83 -1.32
N MET A 187 6.94 -10.21 -0.39
CA MET A 187 5.49 -10.17 -0.41
C MET A 187 4.94 -9.34 -1.56
N GLY A 188 5.62 -8.26 -1.95
CA GLY A 188 5.32 -7.52 -3.18
C GLY A 188 5.48 -8.40 -4.43
N ILE A 189 6.55 -9.17 -4.55
CA ILE A 189 6.74 -10.11 -5.67
C ILE A 189 5.64 -11.19 -5.68
N ILE A 190 5.26 -11.72 -4.50
CA ILE A 190 4.17 -12.70 -4.37
C ILE A 190 2.83 -12.06 -4.80
N GLY A 191 2.57 -10.81 -4.42
CA GLY A 191 1.40 -10.04 -4.85
C GLY A 191 1.32 -9.95 -6.38
N ALA A 192 2.43 -9.60 -7.03
CA ALA A 192 2.53 -9.58 -8.49
C ALA A 192 2.32 -10.97 -9.13
N PHE A 193 2.83 -12.04 -8.51
CA PHE A 193 2.60 -13.41 -8.96
C PHE A 193 1.11 -13.79 -8.92
N VAL A 194 0.44 -13.52 -7.79
CA VAL A 194 -0.98 -13.79 -7.62
C VAL A 194 -1.81 -12.95 -8.59
N ALA A 195 -1.47 -11.67 -8.78
CA ALA A 195 -2.09 -10.81 -9.78
C ALA A 195 -2.05 -11.44 -11.17
N PHE A 196 -0.90 -11.96 -11.58
CA PHE A 196 -0.75 -12.60 -12.89
C PHE A 196 -1.67 -13.80 -13.07
N ARG A 197 -1.79 -14.64 -12.04
CA ARG A 197 -2.66 -15.83 -12.05
C ARG A 197 -4.13 -15.41 -12.09
N PHE A 198 -4.51 -14.45 -11.27
CA PHE A 198 -5.88 -13.95 -11.16
C PHE A 198 -6.34 -13.28 -12.46
N SER A 199 -5.59 -12.32 -12.99
CA SER A 199 -5.96 -11.61 -14.22
C SER A 199 -6.01 -12.54 -15.44
N ASN A 200 -5.15 -13.58 -15.51
CA ASN A 200 -5.25 -14.57 -16.59
C ASN A 200 -6.61 -15.30 -16.57
N LYS A 201 -7.10 -15.68 -15.39
CA LYS A 201 -8.42 -16.33 -15.28
C LYS A 201 -9.57 -15.42 -15.71
N ILE A 202 -9.46 -14.12 -15.47
CA ILE A 202 -10.44 -13.12 -15.92
C ILE A 202 -10.37 -12.96 -17.44
N LEU A 203 -9.17 -12.80 -17.99
CA LEU A 203 -8.97 -12.52 -19.42
C LEU A 203 -9.27 -13.72 -20.31
N ILE A 204 -9.09 -14.96 -19.84
CA ILE A 204 -9.42 -16.18 -20.61
C ILE A 204 -10.94 -16.34 -20.83
N LYS A 205 -11.77 -15.69 -20.00
CA LYS A 205 -13.23 -15.75 -20.11
C LYS A 205 -13.83 -14.69 -21.06
N ASN A 206 -13.01 -13.82 -21.64
CA ASN A 206 -13.42 -12.78 -22.60
C ASN A 206 -12.75 -13.00 -23.96
#